data_AF-A0A537S9S4-F1
#
_entry.id   AF-A0A537S9S4-F1
#
_cell.length_a   1.000
_cell.length_b   1.000
_cell.length_c   1.000
_cell.angle_alpha   90.00
_cell.angle_beta   90.00
_cell.angle_gamma   90.00
#
_symmetry.space_group_name_H-M   'P 1'
#
loop_
_entity.id
_entity.type
_entity.pdbx_description
1 polymer ?
#
loop_
_entity_poly.entity_id
_entity_poly.type
_entity_poly.pdbx_seq_one_letter_code
_entity_poly.pdbx_strand_id
1 'polypeptide(L)'
;MPLTVLNIGYALSPVGPDVAGGAEQVLSALDHALVAAGHRSIVVGPEGSQTAGALVATAPLPTPLTEDARQFMQERQREAIAEALARWPADVIHAHGLDFAEHLPEPGIPTLVTLHLPAEFYPAGAVSAARPRTWFNCVSAAQQQTFPRLPNMQPPIPGGVPVDRLQARHAKRNFVLALGRVCPEKGFHLALDAAERAGVPLLIAGQVFPYPSHQAYFAEQIRPRLGREARFLGPVGFSRKRRLLSAAHCLLVPSLVAETGSLVAMEALACGTPVVAFPAGALADIVEPGVTGFLVKDAQEMAEAIAAAGTIDPERCREAARARFSLGRMVERYLAVYERFAATAPATV
;
A
#
# COMPACT_ATOMS: atom_id res chain seq x y z
N MET A 1 -11.95 -14.03 23.31
CA MET A 1 -11.18 -15.29 23.09
C MET A 1 -10.10 -14.99 22.05
N PRO A 2 -8.91 -15.61 22.14
CA PRO A 2 -7.89 -15.40 21.12
C PRO A 2 -8.36 -15.97 19.77
N LEU A 3 -8.36 -15.14 18.72
CA LEU A 3 -8.67 -15.55 17.36
C LEU A 3 -7.46 -16.19 16.68
N THR A 4 -7.70 -17.10 15.75
CA THR A 4 -6.74 -17.60 14.76
C THR A 4 -7.09 -17.01 13.40
N VAL A 5 -6.21 -16.17 12.86
CA VAL A 5 -6.39 -15.50 11.57
C VAL A 5 -5.34 -16.01 10.58
N LEU A 6 -5.82 -16.55 9.44
CA LEU A 6 -4.98 -16.93 8.31
C LEU A 6 -4.92 -15.77 7.31
N ASN A 7 -3.77 -15.12 7.21
CA ASN A 7 -3.49 -14.07 6.23
C ASN A 7 -2.84 -14.68 4.98
N ILE A 8 -3.40 -14.38 3.81
CA ILE A 8 -2.91 -14.85 2.51
C ILE A 8 -2.35 -13.65 1.74
N GLY A 9 -1.02 -13.62 1.60
CA GLY A 9 -0.29 -12.60 0.86
C GLY A 9 -0.37 -12.77 -0.67
N TYR A 10 0.40 -11.96 -1.39
CA TYR A 10 0.56 -12.12 -2.84
C TYR A 10 1.50 -13.29 -3.15
N ALA A 11 1.17 -14.09 -4.17
CA ALA A 11 1.99 -15.24 -4.60
C ALA A 11 3.42 -14.85 -5.02
N LEU A 12 3.64 -13.61 -5.48
CA LEU A 12 4.88 -13.14 -6.09
C LEU A 12 5.54 -11.98 -5.32
N SER A 13 5.09 -11.71 -4.10
CA SER A 13 5.59 -10.58 -3.31
C SER A 13 5.75 -10.99 -1.85
N PRO A 14 6.98 -10.99 -1.31
CA PRO A 14 7.23 -11.31 0.08
C PRO A 14 6.55 -10.31 1.00
N VAL A 15 6.10 -10.78 2.16
CA VAL A 15 5.57 -9.92 3.23
C VAL A 15 6.72 -9.36 4.05
N GLY A 16 6.65 -8.09 4.42
CA GLY A 16 7.61 -7.53 5.37
C GLY A 16 7.44 -6.03 5.58
N PRO A 17 8.16 -5.44 6.56
CA PRO A 17 8.01 -4.03 6.90
C PRO A 17 8.70 -3.07 5.91
N ASP A 18 9.72 -3.54 5.19
CA ASP A 18 10.54 -2.73 4.26
C ASP A 18 10.27 -3.05 2.77
N VAL A 19 9.22 -3.82 2.48
CA VAL A 19 8.83 -4.15 1.10
C VAL A 19 8.21 -2.95 0.42
N ALA A 20 8.38 -2.83 -0.90
CA ALA A 20 7.95 -1.65 -1.64
C ALA A 20 6.42 -1.55 -1.83
N GLY A 21 5.71 -2.68 -1.75
CA GLY A 21 4.27 -2.75 -1.96
C GLY A 21 3.47 -2.40 -0.71
N GLY A 22 2.32 -1.73 -0.90
CA GLY A 22 1.48 -1.28 0.20
C GLY A 22 0.63 -2.39 0.82
N ALA A 23 0.21 -3.38 0.02
CA ALA A 23 -0.62 -4.48 0.48
C ALA A 23 0.16 -5.38 1.47
N GLU A 24 1.42 -5.63 1.16
CA GLU A 24 2.34 -6.45 1.93
C GLU A 24 2.74 -5.73 3.24
N GLN A 25 2.88 -4.40 3.22
CA GLN A 25 3.04 -3.60 4.44
C GLN A 25 1.79 -3.65 5.33
N VAL A 26 0.59 -3.57 4.74
CA VAL A 26 -0.67 -3.71 5.49
C VAL A 26 -0.77 -5.08 6.14
N LEU A 27 -0.51 -6.16 5.38
CA LEU A 27 -0.52 -7.53 5.91
C LEU A 27 0.52 -7.67 7.04
N SER A 28 1.76 -7.21 6.82
CA SER A 28 2.81 -7.25 7.84
C SER A 28 2.38 -6.54 9.13
N ALA A 29 1.74 -5.37 9.03
CA ALA A 29 1.26 -4.65 10.21
C ALA A 29 0.12 -5.36 10.93
N LEU A 30 -0.81 -5.99 10.20
CA LEU A 30 -1.89 -6.78 10.78
C LEU A 30 -1.37 -8.02 11.49
N ASP A 31 -0.41 -8.71 10.89
CA ASP A 31 0.28 -9.86 11.48
C ASP A 31 0.94 -9.51 12.83
N HIS A 32 1.71 -8.42 12.87
CA HIS A 32 2.32 -7.94 14.12
C HIS A 32 1.28 -7.54 15.17
N ALA A 33 0.20 -6.87 14.75
CA ALA A 33 -0.86 -6.44 15.66
C ALA A 33 -1.64 -7.62 16.26
N LEU A 34 -1.95 -8.63 15.45
CA LEU A 34 -2.61 -9.86 15.90
C LEU A 34 -1.78 -10.54 16.99
N VAL A 35 -0.48 -10.75 16.74
CA VAL A 35 0.43 -11.37 17.72
C VAL A 35 0.53 -10.52 18.99
N ALA A 36 0.68 -9.20 18.86
CA ALA A 36 0.76 -8.30 20.00
C ALA A 36 -0.52 -8.27 20.85
N ALA A 37 -1.69 -8.48 20.23
CA ALA A 37 -2.97 -8.60 20.91
C ALA A 37 -3.25 -10.01 21.50
N GLY A 38 -2.29 -10.95 21.37
CA GLY A 38 -2.44 -12.32 21.86
C GLY A 38 -3.29 -13.22 20.96
N HIS A 39 -3.59 -12.80 19.73
CA HIS A 39 -4.19 -13.63 18.69
C HIS A 39 -3.12 -14.47 17.98
N ARG A 40 -3.54 -15.54 17.32
CA ARG A 40 -2.69 -16.35 16.46
C ARG A 40 -2.76 -15.81 15.04
N SER A 41 -1.65 -15.27 14.55
CA SER A 41 -1.48 -14.92 13.14
C SER A 41 -0.73 -16.02 12.41
N ILE A 42 -1.29 -16.45 11.28
CA ILE A 42 -0.64 -17.35 10.33
C ILE A 42 -0.56 -16.59 9.01
N VAL A 43 0.59 -16.61 8.36
CA VAL A 43 0.82 -15.92 7.09
C VAL A 43 1.26 -16.93 6.05
N VAL A 44 0.54 -16.99 4.93
CA VAL A 44 0.99 -17.69 3.73
C VAL A 44 1.60 -16.67 2.77
N GLY A 45 2.85 -16.90 2.37
CA GLY A 45 3.56 -16.04 1.44
C GLY A 45 4.87 -16.65 0.93
N PRO A 46 5.53 -16.00 -0.03
CA PRO A 46 6.80 -16.47 -0.60
C PRO A 46 7.89 -16.66 0.45
N GLU A 47 8.80 -17.59 0.18
CA GLU A 47 10.02 -17.73 0.98
C GLU A 47 10.79 -16.39 1.03
N GLY A 48 11.34 -16.06 2.19
CA GLY A 48 11.95 -14.76 2.45
C GLY A 48 10.99 -13.71 3.03
N SER A 49 9.71 -14.03 3.19
CA SER A 49 8.76 -13.20 3.95
C SER A 49 9.18 -13.09 5.44
N GLN A 50 8.95 -11.92 6.03
CA GLN A 50 9.24 -11.61 7.43
C GLN A 50 7.93 -11.38 8.19
N THR A 51 7.64 -12.25 9.15
CA THR A 51 6.39 -12.28 9.92
C THR A 51 6.67 -12.33 11.42
N ALA A 52 5.78 -11.75 12.22
CA ALA A 52 5.72 -11.93 13.66
C ALA A 52 4.99 -13.24 14.02
N GLY A 53 3.95 -13.59 13.25
CA GLY A 53 3.22 -14.85 13.37
C GLY A 53 3.93 -16.03 12.69
N ALA A 54 3.22 -17.16 12.60
CA ALA A 54 3.72 -18.34 11.91
C ALA A 54 3.70 -18.13 10.39
N LEU A 55 4.86 -18.25 9.74
CA LEU A 55 4.96 -18.27 8.28
C LEU A 55 4.80 -19.70 7.76
N VAL A 56 3.87 -19.89 6.82
CA VAL A 56 3.85 -21.05 5.92
C VAL A 56 4.38 -20.59 4.58
N ALA A 57 5.67 -20.86 4.35
CA ALA A 57 6.37 -20.40 3.15
C ALA A 57 5.96 -21.24 1.94
N THR A 58 5.75 -20.60 0.79
CA THR A 58 5.41 -21.30 -0.46
C THR A 58 6.66 -21.81 -1.17
N ALA A 59 7.38 -20.93 -1.85
CA ALA A 59 8.63 -21.21 -2.55
C ALA A 59 9.44 -19.92 -2.72
N PRO A 60 10.74 -20.01 -3.09
CA PRO A 60 11.52 -18.86 -3.52
C PRO A 60 10.88 -18.17 -4.72
N LEU A 61 11.03 -16.84 -4.80
CA LEU A 61 10.54 -16.10 -5.95
C LEU A 61 11.22 -16.58 -7.24
N PRO A 62 10.46 -16.94 -8.27
CA PRO A 62 11.01 -17.38 -9.53
C PRO A 62 11.70 -16.23 -10.26
N THR A 63 12.79 -16.53 -10.96
CA THR A 63 13.52 -15.58 -11.80
C THR A 63 13.83 -16.27 -13.14
N PRO A 64 13.29 -15.79 -14.29
CA PRO A 64 12.41 -14.63 -14.46
C PRO A 64 10.95 -14.87 -14.02
N LEU A 65 10.18 -13.78 -13.86
CA LEU A 65 8.74 -13.82 -13.60
C LEU A 65 7.97 -14.08 -14.91
N THR A 66 7.80 -15.34 -15.27
CA THR A 66 6.98 -15.79 -16.42
C THR A 66 5.56 -16.13 -16.00
N GLU A 67 4.69 -16.41 -16.97
CA GLU A 67 3.33 -16.88 -16.66
C GLU A 67 3.33 -18.28 -16.06
N ASP A 68 4.17 -19.21 -16.55
CA ASP A 68 4.34 -20.53 -15.93
C ASP A 68 4.82 -20.40 -14.48
N ALA A 69 5.72 -19.45 -14.21
CA ALA A 69 6.20 -19.16 -12.87
C ALA A 69 5.10 -18.60 -11.96
N ARG A 70 4.18 -17.79 -12.50
CA ARG A 70 2.99 -17.33 -11.77
C ARG A 70 2.08 -18.50 -11.40
N GLN A 71 1.75 -19.36 -12.36
CA GLN A 71 0.89 -20.54 -12.13
C GLN A 71 1.51 -21.48 -11.09
N PHE A 72 2.82 -21.73 -11.20
CA PHE A 72 3.55 -22.52 -10.21
C PHE A 72 3.41 -21.93 -8.79
N MET A 73 3.58 -20.61 -8.63
CA MET A 73 3.48 -19.96 -7.33
C MET A 73 2.05 -19.97 -6.78
N GLN A 74 1.04 -19.89 -7.65
CA GLN A 74 -0.37 -20.01 -7.26
C GLN A 74 -0.69 -21.42 -6.73
N GLU A 75 -0.16 -22.46 -7.37
CA GLU A 75 -0.36 -23.83 -6.89
C GLU A 75 0.35 -24.08 -5.55
N ARG A 76 1.59 -23.61 -5.39
CA ARG A 76 2.30 -23.64 -4.10
C ARG A 76 1.53 -22.88 -3.01
N GLN A 77 0.88 -21.78 -3.37
CA GLN A 77 0.05 -21.02 -2.44
C GLN A 77 -1.19 -21.81 -1.99
N ARG A 78 -1.86 -22.51 -2.91
CA ARG A 78 -2.99 -23.40 -2.59
C ARG A 78 -2.58 -24.51 -1.62
N GLU A 79 -1.46 -25.17 -1.89
CA GLU A 79 -0.90 -26.22 -1.03
C GLU A 79 -0.57 -25.68 0.37
N ALA A 80 0.09 -24.52 0.45
CA ALA A 80 0.43 -23.88 1.72
C ALA A 80 -0.81 -23.45 2.53
N ILE A 81 -1.87 -22.98 1.86
CA ILE A 81 -3.16 -22.67 2.51
C ILE A 81 -3.76 -23.94 3.10
N ALA A 82 -3.77 -25.05 2.34
CA ALA A 82 -4.29 -26.32 2.82
C ALA A 82 -3.48 -26.86 4.02
N GLU A 83 -2.15 -26.80 3.96
CA GLU A 83 -1.26 -27.15 5.08
C GLU A 83 -1.56 -26.31 6.33
N ALA A 84 -1.67 -24.98 6.15
CA ALA A 84 -1.96 -24.06 7.24
C ALA A 84 -3.28 -24.40 7.94
N LEU A 85 -4.35 -24.65 7.17
CA LEU A 85 -5.67 -24.98 7.70
C LEU A 85 -5.73 -26.37 8.35
N ALA A 86 -4.96 -27.34 7.86
CA ALA A 86 -4.85 -28.65 8.47
C ALA A 86 -4.14 -28.59 9.83
N ARG A 87 -3.14 -27.72 9.96
CA ARG A 87 -2.36 -27.54 11.20
C ARG A 87 -3.03 -26.62 12.20
N TRP A 88 -3.78 -25.62 11.72
CA TRP A 88 -4.41 -24.61 12.54
C TRP A 88 -5.81 -24.28 12.02
N PRO A 89 -6.87 -24.70 12.74
CA PRO A 89 -8.22 -24.26 12.45
C PRO A 89 -8.32 -22.73 12.56
N ALA A 90 -8.62 -22.06 11.45
CA ALA A 90 -8.71 -20.61 11.40
C ALA A 90 -10.16 -20.15 11.66
N ASP A 91 -10.31 -19.09 12.46
CA ASP A 91 -11.59 -18.42 12.69
C ASP A 91 -11.93 -17.47 11.55
N VAL A 92 -10.91 -16.87 10.93
CA VAL A 92 -11.03 -15.92 9.82
C VAL A 92 -9.90 -16.13 8.82
N ILE A 93 -10.21 -16.03 7.53
CA ILE A 93 -9.25 -15.91 6.44
C ILE A 93 -9.23 -14.46 5.97
N HIS A 94 -8.04 -13.89 5.75
CA HIS A 94 -7.89 -12.58 5.14
C HIS A 94 -6.93 -12.64 3.94
N ALA A 95 -7.47 -12.46 2.73
CA ALA A 95 -6.69 -12.47 1.49
C ALA A 95 -6.41 -11.06 0.96
N HIS A 96 -5.21 -10.87 0.40
CA HIS A 96 -4.75 -9.59 -0.14
C HIS A 96 -4.40 -9.65 -1.63
N GLY A 97 -4.11 -10.84 -2.17
CA GLY A 97 -3.61 -11.03 -3.54
C GLY A 97 -4.62 -10.69 -4.63
N LEU A 98 -4.12 -10.31 -5.81
CA LEU A 98 -4.95 -10.06 -7.01
C LEU A 98 -5.61 -11.34 -7.55
N ASP A 99 -5.00 -12.48 -7.26
CA ASP A 99 -5.34 -13.82 -7.68
C ASP A 99 -6.03 -14.62 -6.58
N PHE A 100 -6.60 -13.93 -5.56
CA PHE A 100 -7.27 -14.58 -4.43
C PHE A 100 -8.28 -15.64 -4.87
N ALA A 101 -9.02 -15.39 -5.95
CA ALA A 101 -10.06 -16.28 -6.45
C ALA A 101 -9.51 -17.65 -6.87
N GLU A 102 -8.24 -17.72 -7.25
CA GLU A 102 -7.59 -18.95 -7.71
C GLU A 102 -7.25 -19.88 -6.55
N HIS A 103 -6.94 -19.37 -5.35
CA HIS A 103 -6.35 -20.15 -4.26
C HIS A 103 -7.13 -20.11 -2.94
N LEU A 104 -8.23 -19.36 -2.84
CA LEU A 104 -9.12 -19.47 -1.69
C LEU A 104 -9.59 -20.93 -1.49
N PRO A 105 -9.67 -21.42 -0.23
CA PRO A 105 -10.10 -22.79 0.06
C PRO A 105 -11.60 -22.97 -0.21
N GLU A 106 -12.19 -24.13 0.10
CA GLU A 106 -13.64 -24.30 0.03
C GLU A 106 -14.39 -23.30 0.94
N PRO A 107 -15.60 -22.83 0.57
CA PRO A 107 -16.39 -21.92 1.40
C PRO A 107 -16.71 -22.54 2.77
N GLY A 108 -16.58 -21.75 3.84
CA GLY A 108 -16.97 -22.18 5.19
C GLY A 108 -16.42 -21.28 6.29
N ILE A 109 -15.12 -21.00 6.23
CA ILE A 109 -14.47 -20.05 7.15
C ILE A 109 -14.81 -18.62 6.69
N PRO A 110 -15.23 -17.71 7.60
CA PRO A 110 -15.38 -16.30 7.27
C PRO A 110 -14.15 -15.74 6.56
N THR A 111 -14.34 -15.21 5.36
CA THR A 111 -13.24 -14.74 4.52
C THR A 111 -13.40 -13.26 4.23
N LEU A 112 -12.39 -12.46 4.56
CA LEU A 112 -12.23 -11.09 4.09
C LEU A 112 -11.25 -11.05 2.92
N VAL A 113 -11.56 -10.29 1.89
CA VAL A 113 -10.62 -9.97 0.81
C VAL A 113 -10.44 -8.46 0.77
N THR A 114 -9.25 -7.98 1.12
CA THR A 114 -8.92 -6.56 0.91
C THR A 114 -8.47 -6.35 -0.52
N LEU A 115 -9.19 -5.52 -1.26
CA LEU A 115 -8.89 -5.14 -2.62
C LEU A 115 -7.88 -3.97 -2.60
N HIS A 116 -6.65 -4.21 -3.04
CA HIS A 116 -5.56 -3.21 -3.05
C HIS A 116 -5.37 -2.54 -4.42
N LEU A 117 -5.95 -3.10 -5.49
CA LEU A 117 -5.82 -2.62 -6.86
C LEU A 117 -7.15 -2.07 -7.43
N PRO A 118 -7.12 -1.29 -8.53
CA PRO A 118 -8.32 -0.88 -9.22
C PRO A 118 -9.14 -2.08 -9.73
N ALA A 119 -10.44 -1.90 -9.96
CA ALA A 119 -11.37 -2.99 -10.29
C ALA A 119 -10.98 -3.73 -11.58
N GLU A 120 -10.42 -3.02 -12.56
CA GLU A 120 -9.99 -3.58 -13.84
C GLU A 120 -8.82 -4.57 -13.74
N PHE A 121 -8.12 -4.62 -12.61
CA PHE A 121 -7.02 -5.58 -12.38
C PHE A 121 -7.51 -6.93 -11.85
N TYR A 122 -8.78 -7.03 -11.44
CA TYR A 122 -9.35 -8.28 -10.95
C TYR A 122 -10.07 -9.03 -12.07
N PRO A 123 -9.96 -10.38 -12.13
CA PRO A 123 -10.69 -11.17 -13.11
C PRO A 123 -12.20 -10.90 -13.05
N ALA A 124 -12.85 -10.92 -14.21
CA ALA A 124 -14.29 -10.71 -14.30
C ALA A 124 -15.05 -11.72 -13.41
N GLY A 125 -15.92 -11.22 -12.54
CA GLY A 125 -16.71 -12.06 -11.62
C GLY A 125 -15.99 -12.49 -10.33
N ALA A 126 -14.67 -12.26 -10.20
CA ALA A 126 -13.92 -12.61 -8.99
C ALA A 126 -14.43 -11.84 -7.75
N VAL A 127 -14.77 -10.56 -7.93
CA VAL A 127 -15.39 -9.74 -6.88
C VAL A 127 -16.90 -9.81 -7.03
N SER A 128 -17.53 -10.77 -6.35
CA SER A 128 -18.98 -11.01 -6.44
C SER A 128 -19.57 -11.52 -5.13
N ALA A 129 -20.90 -11.47 -5.01
CA ALA A 129 -21.63 -12.02 -3.87
C ALA A 129 -21.87 -13.55 -3.98
N ALA A 130 -21.32 -14.20 -5.00
CA ALA A 130 -21.61 -15.61 -5.30
C ALA A 130 -20.98 -16.57 -4.28
N ARG A 131 -19.81 -16.23 -3.73
CA ARG A 131 -19.09 -17.06 -2.77
C ARG A 131 -19.62 -16.83 -1.34
N PRO A 132 -20.23 -17.82 -0.68
CA PRO A 132 -20.76 -17.66 0.67
C PRO A 132 -19.68 -17.25 1.67
N ARG A 133 -20.07 -16.49 2.70
CA ARG A 133 -19.20 -16.08 3.83
C ARG A 133 -17.89 -15.43 3.38
N THR A 134 -17.93 -14.76 2.24
CA THR A 134 -16.80 -14.00 1.69
C THR A 134 -17.23 -12.54 1.56
N TRP A 135 -16.43 -11.65 2.12
CA TRP A 135 -16.65 -10.21 2.11
C TRP A 135 -15.46 -9.50 1.52
N PHE A 136 -15.70 -8.29 1.01
CA PHE A 136 -14.68 -7.46 0.38
C PHE A 136 -14.57 -6.14 1.10
N ASN A 137 -13.38 -5.54 1.11
CA ASN A 137 -13.21 -4.13 1.45
C ASN A 137 -12.19 -3.47 0.54
N CYS A 138 -12.35 -2.17 0.36
CA CYS A 138 -11.38 -1.33 -0.33
C CYS A 138 -10.52 -0.57 0.68
N VAL A 139 -9.40 -0.01 0.22
CA VAL A 139 -8.47 0.79 1.02
C VAL A 139 -8.70 2.31 0.88
N SER A 140 -9.73 2.72 0.14
CA SER A 140 -10.24 4.10 0.13
C SER A 140 -11.69 4.15 -0.37
N ALA A 141 -12.35 5.28 -0.12
CA ALA A 141 -13.68 5.55 -0.66
C ALA A 141 -13.63 5.74 -2.19
N ALA A 142 -12.65 6.48 -2.70
CA ALA A 142 -12.45 6.65 -4.15
C ALA A 142 -12.29 5.31 -4.88
N GLN A 143 -11.51 4.36 -4.32
CA GLN A 143 -11.40 3.02 -4.89
C GLN A 143 -12.75 2.28 -4.85
N GLN A 144 -13.47 2.32 -3.73
CA GLN A 144 -14.71 1.57 -3.60
C GLN A 144 -15.77 1.98 -4.63
N GLN A 145 -15.75 3.24 -5.09
CA GLN A 145 -16.64 3.73 -6.14
C GLN A 145 -16.37 3.09 -7.52
N THR A 146 -15.19 2.48 -7.74
CA THR A 146 -14.87 1.79 -9.00
C THR A 146 -15.39 0.35 -9.03
N PHE A 147 -15.79 -0.20 -7.88
CA PHE A 147 -16.36 -1.54 -7.77
C PHE A 147 -17.89 -1.51 -7.81
N PRO A 148 -18.54 -2.60 -8.27
CA PRO A 148 -19.98 -2.74 -8.18
C PRO A 148 -20.45 -2.70 -6.72
N ARG A 149 -21.66 -2.19 -6.50
CA ARG A 149 -22.31 -2.23 -5.18
C ARG A 149 -22.71 -3.66 -4.87
N LEU A 150 -22.06 -4.26 -3.88
CA LEU A 150 -22.32 -5.63 -3.43
C LEU A 150 -22.80 -5.65 -1.97
N PRO A 151 -23.74 -6.53 -1.60
CA PRO A 151 -24.23 -6.65 -0.22
C PRO A 151 -23.14 -7.12 0.77
N ASN A 152 -22.13 -7.83 0.27
CA ASN A 152 -20.99 -8.31 1.05
C ASN A 152 -19.77 -7.36 0.99
N MET A 153 -19.92 -6.16 0.41
CA MET A 153 -18.88 -5.12 0.46
C MET A 153 -18.94 -4.39 1.81
N GLN A 154 -17.86 -4.46 2.58
CA GLN A 154 -17.69 -3.72 3.82
C GLN A 154 -17.37 -2.24 3.56
N PRO A 155 -17.58 -1.35 4.55
CA PRO A 155 -17.02 0.00 4.49
C PRO A 155 -15.51 -0.03 4.22
N PRO A 156 -14.96 0.96 3.51
CA PRO A 156 -13.54 0.96 3.17
C PRO A 156 -12.72 1.18 4.44
N ILE A 157 -11.57 0.52 4.53
CA ILE A 157 -10.63 0.68 5.64
C ILE A 157 -9.36 1.33 5.08
N PRO A 158 -9.19 2.65 5.26
CA PRO A 158 -8.01 3.35 4.79
C PRO A 158 -6.71 2.76 5.33
N GLY A 159 -5.68 2.80 4.49
CA GLY A 159 -4.32 2.46 4.90
C GLY A 159 -3.86 3.28 6.12
N GLY A 160 -3.02 2.67 6.94
CA GLY A 160 -2.47 3.27 8.15
C GLY A 160 -0.96 3.33 8.11
N VAL A 161 -0.38 4.40 8.65
CA VAL A 161 1.06 4.63 8.74
C VAL A 161 1.48 4.78 10.20
N PRO A 162 2.72 4.40 10.58
CA PRO A 162 3.17 4.44 11.97
C PRO A 162 3.50 5.88 12.40
N VAL A 163 2.47 6.69 12.63
CA VAL A 163 2.57 8.13 12.92
C VAL A 163 3.55 8.44 14.05
N ASP A 164 3.59 7.62 15.11
CA ASP A 164 4.51 7.80 16.24
C ASP A 164 5.97 7.56 15.87
N ARG A 165 6.24 6.72 14.86
CA ARG A 165 7.60 6.49 14.34
C ARG A 165 8.02 7.56 13.33
N LEU A 166 7.06 8.30 12.77
CA LEU A 166 7.24 9.32 11.74
C LEU A 166 7.20 10.76 12.29
N GLN A 167 6.87 10.96 13.57
CA GLN A 167 6.73 12.29 14.20
C GLN A 167 8.05 13.09 14.36
N ALA A 168 9.19 12.56 13.93
CA ALA A 168 10.48 13.21 14.08
C ALA A 168 10.50 14.56 13.35
N ARG A 169 10.75 15.64 14.10
CA ARG A 169 10.84 16.99 13.54
C ARG A 169 12.21 17.20 12.89
N HIS A 170 12.20 17.62 11.63
CA HIS A 170 13.39 18.05 10.91
C HIS A 170 13.12 19.41 10.28
N ALA A 171 14.15 20.26 10.27
CA ALA A 171 14.11 21.47 9.47
C ALA A 171 13.92 21.09 8.00
N LYS A 172 12.96 21.77 7.35
CA LYS A 172 12.73 21.64 5.91
C LYS A 172 13.97 22.11 5.16
N ARG A 173 14.32 21.38 4.12
CA ARG A 173 15.45 21.67 3.23
C ARG A 173 14.91 22.02 1.85
N ASN A 174 15.72 22.75 1.09
CA ASN A 174 15.39 23.18 -0.26
C ASN A 174 15.51 22.02 -1.27
N PHE A 175 14.67 21.01 -1.14
CA PHE A 175 14.48 19.96 -2.14
C PHE A 175 13.04 19.43 -2.08
N VAL A 176 12.53 19.00 -3.23
CA VAL A 176 11.28 18.27 -3.35
C VAL A 176 11.54 16.78 -3.51
N LEU A 177 10.61 15.94 -3.10
CA LEU A 177 10.77 14.50 -3.09
C LEU A 177 9.70 13.81 -3.95
N ALA A 178 10.11 12.91 -4.83
CA ALA A 178 9.24 11.90 -5.42
C ALA A 178 9.65 10.54 -4.85
N LEU A 179 8.69 9.80 -4.29
CA LEU A 179 8.98 8.53 -3.60
C LEU A 179 7.98 7.44 -3.96
N GLY A 180 8.47 6.27 -4.39
CA GLY A 180 7.63 5.13 -4.76
C GLY A 180 8.24 4.25 -5.85
N ARG A 181 7.42 3.40 -6.46
CA ARG A 181 7.84 2.63 -7.65
C ARG A 181 8.18 3.59 -8.78
N VAL A 182 9.28 3.34 -9.50
CA VAL A 182 9.64 4.15 -10.67
C VAL A 182 9.11 3.46 -11.92
N CYS A 183 7.95 3.92 -12.39
CA CYS A 183 7.25 3.37 -13.55
C CYS A 183 6.37 4.45 -14.23
N PRO A 184 5.92 4.22 -15.47
CA PRO A 184 5.13 5.18 -16.24
C PRO A 184 3.93 5.73 -15.47
N GLU A 185 3.18 4.85 -14.80
CA GLU A 185 1.95 5.22 -14.10
C GLU A 185 2.17 6.22 -12.93
N LYS A 186 3.38 6.26 -12.35
CA LYS A 186 3.71 7.17 -11.24
C LYS A 186 4.17 8.55 -11.69
N GLY A 187 4.36 8.76 -12.99
CA GLY A 187 4.55 10.09 -13.57
C GLY A 187 5.79 10.87 -13.12
N PHE A 188 6.85 10.22 -12.62
CA PHE A 188 8.05 10.93 -12.11
C PHE A 188 8.76 11.85 -13.13
N HIS A 189 8.54 11.67 -14.44
CA HIS A 189 8.97 12.63 -15.46
C HIS A 189 8.27 13.99 -15.33
N LEU A 190 7.02 14.03 -14.87
CA LEU A 190 6.26 15.24 -14.58
C LEU A 190 6.73 15.91 -13.28
N ALA A 191 7.19 15.11 -12.30
CA ALA A 191 7.88 15.66 -11.12
C ALA A 191 9.21 16.33 -11.50
N LEU A 192 9.95 15.76 -12.46
CA LEU A 192 11.15 16.38 -13.02
C LEU A 192 10.81 17.69 -13.73
N ASP A 193 9.76 17.72 -14.57
CA ASP A 193 9.29 18.93 -15.25
C ASP A 193 8.91 20.03 -14.25
N ALA A 194 8.16 19.68 -13.21
CA ALA A 194 7.71 20.64 -12.19
C ALA A 194 8.88 21.20 -11.38
N ALA A 195 9.83 20.34 -10.96
CA ALA A 195 10.99 20.75 -10.20
C ALA A 195 11.94 21.66 -11.01
N GLU A 196 12.14 21.34 -12.29
CA GLU A 196 12.91 22.15 -13.24
C GLU A 196 12.29 23.55 -13.42
N ARG A 197 10.96 23.61 -13.64
CA ARG A 197 10.22 24.87 -13.75
C ARG A 197 10.26 25.71 -12.48
N ALA A 198 10.18 25.06 -11.31
CA ALA A 198 10.25 25.72 -10.01
C ALA A 198 11.69 26.10 -9.59
N GLY A 199 12.71 25.63 -10.32
CA GLY A 199 14.11 25.88 -9.98
C GLY A 199 14.54 25.26 -8.64
N VAL A 200 13.95 24.12 -8.26
CA VAL A 200 14.25 23.43 -6.99
C VAL A 200 14.85 22.04 -7.23
N PRO A 201 15.80 21.59 -6.38
CA PRO A 201 16.34 20.25 -6.50
C PRO A 201 15.28 19.16 -6.26
N LEU A 202 15.26 18.12 -7.11
CA LEU A 202 14.42 16.93 -6.95
C LEU A 202 15.25 15.73 -6.49
N LEU A 203 14.77 15.07 -5.44
CA LEU A 203 15.23 13.74 -5.07
C LEU A 203 14.17 12.70 -5.46
N ILE A 204 14.59 11.66 -6.16
CA ILE A 204 13.77 10.51 -6.51
C ILE A 204 14.26 9.31 -5.70
N ALA A 205 13.41 8.73 -4.87
CA ALA A 205 13.72 7.54 -4.08
C ALA A 205 12.71 6.44 -4.38
N GLY A 206 13.19 5.24 -4.72
CA GLY A 206 12.28 4.24 -5.26
C GLY A 206 12.95 3.06 -5.93
N GLN A 207 12.16 2.02 -6.15
CA GLN A 207 12.59 0.82 -6.86
C GLN A 207 12.15 0.90 -8.33
N VAL A 208 13.12 0.69 -9.23
CA VAL A 208 12.85 0.31 -10.62
C VAL A 208 12.72 -1.21 -10.62
N PHE A 209 11.51 -1.72 -10.75
CA PHE A 209 11.29 -3.16 -10.84
C PHE A 209 11.77 -3.71 -12.19
N PRO A 210 12.16 -4.99 -12.27
CA PRO A 210 12.68 -5.61 -13.50
C PRO A 210 11.56 -5.96 -14.49
N TYR A 211 10.59 -5.07 -14.67
CA TYR A 211 9.59 -5.15 -15.73
C TYR A 211 10.09 -4.35 -16.94
N PRO A 212 9.93 -4.85 -18.18
CA PRO A 212 10.40 -4.15 -19.38
C PRO A 212 9.93 -2.69 -19.45
N SER A 213 8.65 -2.42 -19.12
CA SER A 213 8.07 -1.08 -19.12
C SER A 213 8.72 -0.14 -18.07
N HIS A 214 9.08 -0.66 -16.90
CA HIS A 214 9.74 0.14 -15.85
C HIS A 214 11.19 0.47 -16.21
N GLN A 215 11.91 -0.49 -16.80
CA GLN A 215 13.29 -0.31 -17.24
C GLN A 215 13.38 0.68 -18.40
N ALA A 216 12.51 0.55 -19.40
CA ALA A 216 12.41 1.49 -20.52
C ALA A 216 12.08 2.89 -20.01
N TYR A 217 11.05 3.02 -19.18
CA TYR A 217 10.67 4.30 -18.57
C TYR A 217 11.83 4.96 -17.80
N PHE A 218 12.55 4.20 -16.97
CA PHE A 218 13.70 4.75 -16.25
C PHE A 218 14.82 5.18 -17.21
N ALA A 219 15.14 4.37 -18.22
CA ALA A 219 16.22 4.64 -19.16
C ALA A 219 15.93 5.85 -20.07
N GLU A 220 14.67 6.03 -20.48
CA GLU A 220 14.26 7.03 -21.47
C GLU A 220 13.80 8.33 -20.82
N GLN A 221 13.04 8.26 -19.72
CA GLN A 221 12.36 9.43 -19.14
C GLN A 221 13.04 9.98 -17.89
N ILE A 222 13.74 9.13 -17.12
CA ILE A 222 14.31 9.52 -15.83
C ILE A 222 15.82 9.73 -15.93
N ARG A 223 16.56 8.70 -16.31
CA ARG A 223 18.03 8.67 -16.31
C ARG A 223 18.68 9.83 -17.08
N PRO A 224 18.22 10.23 -18.28
CA PRO A 224 18.85 11.31 -19.04
C PRO A 224 18.73 12.69 -18.38
N ARG A 225 17.79 12.84 -17.44
CA ARG A 225 17.49 14.10 -16.74
C ARG A 225 18.13 14.18 -15.35
N LEU A 226 18.86 13.15 -14.94
CA LEU A 226 19.57 13.14 -13.65
C LEU A 226 20.86 13.96 -13.74
N GLY A 227 21.18 14.67 -12.66
CA GLY A 227 22.36 15.54 -12.60
C GLY A 227 22.47 16.25 -11.24
N ARG A 228 22.93 17.51 -11.27
CA ARG A 228 23.09 18.31 -10.04
C ARG A 228 21.74 18.61 -9.37
N GLU A 229 20.75 18.98 -10.18
CA GLU A 229 19.41 19.41 -9.74
C GLU A 229 18.41 18.26 -9.58
N ALA A 230 18.69 17.06 -10.10
CA ALA A 230 17.82 15.90 -9.95
C ALA A 230 18.63 14.63 -9.67
N ARG A 231 18.34 13.93 -8.57
CA ARG A 231 19.10 12.73 -8.17
C ARG A 231 18.21 11.53 -7.91
N PHE A 232 18.59 10.39 -8.45
CA PHE A 232 18.00 9.10 -8.12
C PHE A 232 18.78 8.43 -6.98
N LEU A 233 18.10 8.13 -5.89
CA LEU A 233 18.68 7.56 -4.66
C LEU A 233 18.59 6.04 -4.58
N GLY A 234 17.88 5.40 -5.52
CA GLY A 234 17.53 3.98 -5.44
C GLY A 234 16.46 3.70 -4.38
N PRO A 235 16.23 2.41 -4.05
CA PRO A 235 15.34 2.02 -2.97
C PRO A 235 15.87 2.51 -1.62
N VAL A 236 14.96 2.88 -0.72
CA VAL A 236 15.30 3.40 0.62
C VAL A 236 14.48 2.69 1.69
N GLY A 237 15.17 2.16 2.72
CA GLY A 237 14.50 1.56 3.88
C GLY A 237 13.87 2.60 4.81
N PHE A 238 13.07 2.14 5.78
CA PHE A 238 12.26 2.97 6.66
C PHE A 238 12.98 4.19 7.26
N SER A 239 14.17 3.99 7.85
CA SER A 239 14.92 5.07 8.52
C SER A 239 15.35 6.19 7.58
N ARG A 240 15.78 5.85 6.36
CA ARG A 240 16.19 6.83 5.34
C ARG A 240 14.97 7.50 4.71
N LYS A 241 13.91 6.73 4.43
CA LYS A 241 12.60 7.23 3.97
C LYS A 241 12.06 8.30 4.91
N ARG A 242 11.98 8.02 6.22
CA ARG A 242 11.53 8.98 7.23
C ARG A 242 12.34 10.29 7.21
N ARG A 243 13.67 10.20 7.15
CA ARG A 243 14.55 11.39 7.11
C ARG A 243 14.30 12.22 5.85
N LEU A 244 14.17 11.57 4.69
CA LEU A 244 13.88 12.23 3.42
C LEU A 244 12.52 12.93 3.47
N LEU A 245 11.47 12.22 3.87
CA LEU A 245 10.12 12.78 3.99
C LEU A 245 10.13 13.98 4.94
N SER A 246 10.66 13.83 6.16
CA SER A 246 10.66 14.89 7.17
C SER A 246 11.41 16.16 6.74
N ALA A 247 12.50 16.00 5.99
CA ALA A 247 13.32 17.11 5.52
C ALA A 247 12.87 17.70 4.18
N ALA A 248 12.09 16.98 3.37
CA ALA A 248 11.60 17.46 2.07
C ALA A 248 10.69 18.68 2.25
N HIS A 249 10.84 19.66 1.36
CA HIS A 249 9.96 20.83 1.26
C HIS A 249 8.52 20.40 1.02
N CYS A 250 8.30 19.55 0.02
CA CYS A 250 7.05 18.85 -0.21
C CYS A 250 7.30 17.50 -0.91
N LEU A 251 6.31 16.61 -0.84
CA LEU A 251 6.25 15.39 -1.64
C LEU A 251 5.48 15.67 -2.93
N LEU A 252 6.02 15.25 -4.07
CA LEU A 252 5.34 15.28 -5.38
C LEU A 252 4.76 13.90 -5.70
N VAL A 253 3.47 13.86 -6.03
CA VAL A 253 2.76 12.63 -6.44
C VAL A 253 1.98 12.87 -7.75
N PRO A 254 2.65 12.93 -8.90
CA PRO A 254 2.02 13.13 -10.21
C PRO A 254 1.48 11.83 -10.82
N SER A 255 0.81 11.00 -10.01
CA SER A 255 0.31 9.70 -10.47
C SER A 255 -0.72 9.88 -11.59
N LEU A 256 -0.52 9.16 -12.70
CA LEU A 256 -1.36 9.22 -13.91
C LEU A 256 -2.49 8.19 -13.90
N VAL A 257 -2.47 7.29 -12.93
CA VAL A 257 -3.53 6.31 -12.69
C VAL A 257 -4.21 6.61 -11.37
N ALA A 258 -5.48 6.22 -11.26
CA ALA A 258 -6.23 6.34 -10.01
C ALA A 258 -5.54 5.51 -8.92
N GLU A 259 -4.92 6.19 -7.95
CA GLU A 259 -4.35 5.54 -6.78
C GLU A 259 -5.49 4.93 -5.95
N THR A 260 -5.38 3.66 -5.59
CA THR A 260 -6.34 3.02 -4.67
C THR A 260 -6.15 3.50 -3.24
N GLY A 261 -4.91 3.87 -2.91
CA GLY A 261 -4.47 4.52 -1.68
C GLY A 261 -3.09 5.12 -1.95
N SER A 262 -2.52 5.83 -0.97
CA SER A 262 -1.14 6.30 -1.10
C SER A 262 -0.47 6.35 0.27
N LEU A 263 0.17 5.24 0.65
CA LEU A 263 0.93 5.18 1.91
C LEU A 263 2.00 6.26 1.93
N VAL A 264 2.68 6.52 0.81
CA VAL A 264 3.73 7.56 0.76
C VAL A 264 3.18 8.97 1.01
N ALA A 265 1.98 9.29 0.51
CA ALA A 265 1.33 10.57 0.82
C ALA A 265 0.95 10.64 2.30
N MET A 266 0.37 9.57 2.86
CA MET A 266 0.04 9.48 4.29
C MET A 266 1.29 9.60 5.17
N GLU A 267 2.41 8.97 4.79
CA GLU A 267 3.70 9.04 5.47
C GLU A 267 4.31 10.43 5.40
N ALA A 268 4.19 11.12 4.26
CA ALA A 268 4.61 12.52 4.12
C ALA A 268 3.83 13.42 5.09
N LEU A 269 2.50 13.29 5.12
CA LEU A 269 1.66 14.04 6.06
C LEU A 269 2.06 13.75 7.51
N ALA A 270 2.29 12.48 7.87
CA ALA A 270 2.75 12.09 9.20
C ALA A 270 4.13 12.67 9.57
N CYS A 271 5.01 12.91 8.59
CA CYS A 271 6.28 13.59 8.78
C CYS A 271 6.15 15.12 8.82
N GLY A 272 4.95 15.67 8.63
CA GLY A 272 4.68 17.10 8.49
C GLY A 272 5.16 17.67 7.17
N THR A 273 5.04 16.91 6.09
CA THR A 273 5.47 17.28 4.74
C THR A 273 4.24 17.44 3.86
N PRO A 274 3.99 18.65 3.33
CA PRO A 274 2.90 18.88 2.41
C PRO A 274 2.99 17.99 1.16
N VAL A 275 1.85 17.62 0.60
CA VAL A 275 1.76 16.78 -0.60
C VAL A 275 1.21 17.60 -1.76
N VAL A 276 1.96 17.69 -2.86
CA VAL A 276 1.47 18.25 -4.13
C VAL A 276 1.22 17.09 -5.08
N ALA A 277 -0.03 16.90 -5.48
CA ALA A 277 -0.44 15.69 -6.19
C ALA A 277 -1.43 15.99 -7.32
N PHE A 278 -1.48 15.09 -8.29
CA PHE A 278 -2.64 15.04 -9.19
C PHE A 278 -3.86 14.49 -8.45
N PRO A 279 -5.09 14.94 -8.76
CA PRO A 279 -6.32 14.46 -8.13
C PRO A 279 -6.73 13.05 -8.63
N ALA A 280 -5.78 12.11 -8.62
CA ALA A 280 -5.95 10.77 -9.15
C ALA A 280 -6.35 9.78 -8.03
N GLY A 281 -7.61 9.32 -8.07
CA GLY A 281 -8.13 8.35 -7.11
C GLY A 281 -8.08 8.86 -5.66
N ALA A 282 -7.56 8.04 -4.76
CA ALA A 282 -7.50 8.30 -3.33
C ALA A 282 -6.67 9.54 -2.94
N LEU A 283 -5.82 10.08 -3.83
CA LEU A 283 -5.07 11.30 -3.55
C LEU A 283 -6.00 12.50 -3.29
N ALA A 284 -7.15 12.56 -3.97
CA ALA A 284 -8.15 13.59 -3.75
C ALA A 284 -8.76 13.51 -2.34
N ASP A 285 -8.87 12.31 -1.79
CA ASP A 285 -9.32 12.11 -0.41
C ASP A 285 -8.22 12.43 0.59
N ILE A 286 -6.96 12.09 0.28
CA ILE A 286 -5.82 12.18 1.20
C ILE A 286 -5.36 13.63 1.41
N VAL A 287 -5.31 14.43 0.33
CA VAL A 287 -4.81 15.79 0.35
C VAL A 287 -5.95 16.77 0.58
N GLU A 288 -5.85 17.60 1.61
CA GLU A 288 -6.75 18.71 1.86
C GLU A 288 -6.11 20.01 1.32
N PRO A 289 -6.61 20.56 0.19
CA PRO A 289 -5.99 21.72 -0.47
C PRO A 289 -5.85 22.93 0.46
N GLY A 290 -4.66 23.51 0.52
CA GLY A 290 -4.33 24.66 1.38
C GLY A 290 -4.14 24.32 2.85
N VAL A 291 -4.43 23.09 3.29
CA VAL A 291 -4.25 22.65 4.68
C VAL A 291 -3.11 21.65 4.80
N THR A 292 -3.09 20.62 3.95
CA THR A 292 -2.08 19.56 3.98
C THR A 292 -1.32 19.42 2.68
N GLY A 293 -1.69 20.19 1.65
CA GLY A 293 -1.06 20.12 0.35
C GLY A 293 -1.86 20.84 -0.73
N PHE A 294 -1.64 20.43 -1.98
CA PHE A 294 -2.34 20.97 -3.15
C PHE A 294 -2.66 19.86 -4.14
N LEU A 295 -3.84 19.96 -4.75
CA LEU A 295 -4.25 19.14 -5.88
C LEU A 295 -4.10 19.98 -7.15
N VAL A 296 -3.33 19.49 -8.11
CA VAL A 296 -2.93 20.22 -9.33
C VAL A 296 -3.17 19.36 -10.56
N LYS A 297 -3.37 19.95 -11.74
CA LYS A 297 -3.73 19.18 -12.94
C LYS A 297 -2.56 18.82 -13.86
N ASP A 298 -1.43 19.51 -13.74
CA ASP A 298 -0.28 19.35 -14.63
C ASP A 298 1.04 19.77 -13.95
N ALA A 299 2.16 19.60 -14.67
CA ALA A 299 3.49 19.94 -14.17
C ALA A 299 3.69 21.46 -13.95
N GLN A 300 2.94 22.31 -14.65
CA GLN A 300 3.03 23.77 -14.49
C GLN A 300 2.39 24.18 -13.17
N GLU A 301 1.15 23.77 -12.92
CA GLU A 301 0.48 24.01 -11.64
C GLU A 301 1.22 23.33 -10.49
N MET A 302 1.83 22.16 -10.71
CA MET A 302 2.70 21.52 -9.72
C MET A 302 3.91 22.40 -9.37
N ALA A 303 4.55 23.04 -10.35
CA ALA A 303 5.66 23.96 -10.11
C ALA A 303 5.23 25.17 -9.27
N GLU A 304 4.06 25.74 -9.56
CA GLU A 304 3.48 26.85 -8.79
C GLU A 304 3.15 26.43 -7.35
N ALA A 305 2.58 25.22 -7.18
CA ALA A 305 2.23 24.67 -5.89
C ALA A 305 3.45 24.28 -5.04
N ILE A 306 4.60 23.96 -5.64
CA ILE A 306 5.86 23.77 -4.90
C ILE A 306 6.20 25.03 -4.10
N ALA A 307 6.08 26.22 -4.70
CA ALA A 307 6.32 27.48 -4.00
C ALA A 307 5.30 27.68 -2.87
N ALA A 308 4.01 27.46 -3.16
CA ALA A 308 2.92 27.62 -2.20
C ALA A 308 3.01 26.62 -1.02
N ALA A 309 3.57 25.43 -1.22
CA ALA A 309 3.75 24.41 -0.18
C ALA A 309 4.55 24.90 1.03
N GLY A 310 5.42 25.90 0.85
CA GLY A 310 6.15 26.52 1.96
C GLY A 310 5.27 27.30 2.95
N THR A 311 4.04 27.63 2.58
CA THR A 311 3.09 28.35 3.44
C THR A 311 2.27 27.41 4.34
N ILE A 312 2.29 26.11 4.07
CA ILE A 312 1.54 25.12 4.84
C ILE A 312 2.27 24.84 6.16
N ASP A 313 1.53 24.92 7.26
CA ASP A 313 2.02 24.55 8.58
C ASP A 313 2.25 23.02 8.66
N PRO A 314 3.50 22.58 8.90
CA PRO A 314 3.82 21.16 9.10
C PRO A 314 3.00 20.46 10.19
N GLU A 315 2.53 21.17 11.22
CA GLU A 315 1.67 20.57 12.25
C GLU A 315 0.30 20.19 11.72
N ARG A 316 -0.29 20.97 10.81
CA ARG A 316 -1.58 20.64 10.18
C ARG A 316 -1.51 19.32 9.42
N CYS A 317 -0.43 19.10 8.68
CA CYS A 317 -0.14 17.82 8.04
C CYS A 317 -0.10 16.67 9.07
N ARG A 318 0.59 16.86 10.20
CA ARG A 318 0.70 15.83 11.25
C ARG A 318 -0.61 15.57 11.97
N GLU A 319 -1.40 16.60 12.24
CA GLU A 319 -2.75 16.49 12.82
C GLU A 319 -3.67 15.68 11.92
N ALA A 320 -3.73 16.02 10.63
CA ALA A 320 -4.51 15.28 9.65
C ALA A 320 -4.10 13.81 9.58
N ALA A 321 -2.79 13.52 9.54
CA ALA A 321 -2.28 12.16 9.52
C ALA A 321 -2.64 11.37 10.80
N ARG A 322 -2.47 11.96 11.99
CA ARG A 322 -2.84 11.32 13.26
C ARG A 322 -4.35 11.04 13.34
N ALA A 323 -5.17 11.98 12.90
CA ALA A 323 -6.62 11.85 12.96
C ALA A 323 -7.15 10.77 11.99
N ARG A 324 -6.54 10.63 10.81
CA ARG A 324 -7.11 9.88 9.70
C ARG A 324 -6.36 8.61 9.32
N PHE A 325 -5.04 8.61 9.44
CA PHE A 325 -4.14 7.61 8.84
C PHE A 325 -3.23 6.92 9.86
N SER A 326 -3.56 6.97 11.15
CA SER A 326 -2.79 6.24 12.16
C SER A 326 -2.86 4.72 11.94
N LEU A 327 -1.72 4.04 12.02
CA LEU A 327 -1.66 2.58 11.92
C LEU A 327 -2.57 1.89 12.95
N GLY A 328 -2.60 2.39 14.19
CA GLY A 328 -3.44 1.84 15.25
C GLY A 328 -4.93 1.81 14.89
N ARG A 329 -5.45 2.91 14.32
CA ARG A 329 -6.86 2.98 13.84
C ARG A 329 -7.15 1.99 12.72
N MET A 330 -6.23 1.81 11.77
CA MET A 330 -6.40 0.82 10.70
C MET A 330 -6.49 -0.59 11.32
N VAL A 331 -5.55 -0.93 12.20
CA VAL A 331 -5.50 -2.21 12.91
C VAL A 331 -6.78 -2.45 13.70
N GLU A 332 -7.20 -1.50 14.53
CA GLU A 332 -8.42 -1.58 15.35
C GLU A 332 -9.65 -1.91 14.49
N ARG A 333 -9.79 -1.26 13.33
CA ARG A 333 -10.88 -1.53 12.39
C ARG A 333 -10.85 -2.95 11.83
N TYR A 334 -9.68 -3.44 11.43
CA TYR A 334 -9.57 -4.83 10.94
C TYR A 334 -9.82 -5.85 12.04
N LEU A 335 -9.29 -5.65 13.25
CA LEU A 335 -9.56 -6.55 14.40
C LEU A 335 -11.06 -6.61 14.70
N ALA A 336 -11.76 -5.46 14.71
CA ALA A 336 -13.20 -5.43 14.89
C ALA A 336 -13.98 -6.15 13.76
N VAL A 337 -13.46 -6.15 12.52
CA VAL A 337 -14.02 -6.98 11.43
C VAL A 337 -13.81 -8.46 11.72
N TYR A 338 -12.60 -8.86 12.13
CA TYR A 338 -12.30 -10.25 12.44
C TYR A 338 -13.17 -10.79 13.57
N GLU A 339 -13.32 -10.03 14.66
CA GLU A 339 -14.20 -10.40 15.78
C GLU A 339 -15.65 -10.58 15.34
N ARG A 340 -16.17 -9.64 14.53
CA ARG A 340 -17.53 -9.74 13.98
C ARG A 340 -17.68 -10.99 13.11
N PHE A 341 -16.70 -11.29 12.26
CA PHE A 341 -16.75 -12.43 11.35
C PHE A 341 -16.64 -13.76 12.09
N ALA A 342 -15.74 -13.87 13.06
CA ALA A 342 -15.59 -15.05 13.91
C ALA A 342 -16.88 -15.34 14.70
N ALA A 343 -17.60 -14.32 15.19
CA ALA A 343 -18.88 -14.49 15.89
C ALA A 343 -20.01 -15.06 15.01
N THR A 344 -19.85 -15.05 13.68
CA THR A 344 -20.79 -15.68 12.73
C THR A 344 -20.40 -17.11 12.35
N ALA A 345 -19.27 -17.63 12.85
CA ALA A 345 -18.93 -19.04 12.71
C ALA A 345 -19.97 -19.90 13.44
N PRO A 346 -20.52 -20.97 12.82
CA PRO A 346 -21.26 -21.96 13.58
C PRO A 346 -20.31 -22.47 14.67
N ALA A 347 -20.79 -22.57 15.92
CA ALA A 347 -20.01 -23.20 16.97
C ALA A 347 -19.59 -24.58 16.47
N THR A 348 -18.28 -24.83 16.39
CA THR A 348 -17.73 -26.14 16.12
C THR A 348 -18.24 -27.08 17.20
N VAL A 349 -19.16 -27.97 16.83
CA VAL A 349 -19.62 -29.09 17.66
C VAL A 349 -18.56 -30.16 17.66
#